data_AF-A0A4V1SJZ2-F1
#
_entry.id   AF-A0A4V1SJZ2-F1
#
_cell.length_a   1.000
_cell.length_b   1.000
_cell.length_c   1.000
_cell.angle_alpha   90.00
_cell.angle_beta   90.00
_cell.angle_gamma   90.00
#
_symmetry.space_group_name_H-M   'P 1'
#
loop_
_entity.id
_entity.type
_entity.pdbx_description
1 polymer ?
#
loop_
_entity_poly.entity_id
_entity_poly.type
_entity_poly.pdbx_seq_one_letter_code
_entity_poly.pdbx_strand_id
1 'polypeptide(L)'
;MAGDLETHGVEVHACAKAVLDYWFDELKPQQQFAKDDAVDAEIARRFGDARNMVLAGGAAGWREDADTLLAAVILLDQFSRNIHRGTPEAFAADPLALALTLEAIGKGWD
;
A
#
# COMPACT_ATOMS: atom_id res chain seq x y z
N MET A 1 2.85 -3.78 -29.15
CA MET A 1 2.12 -3.57 -27.88
C MET A 1 2.83 -4.32 -26.74
N ALA A 2 4.13 -4.08 -26.56
CA ALA A 2 4.93 -4.68 -25.49
C ALA A 2 5.47 -3.62 -24.51
N GLY A 3 5.68 -2.38 -24.99
CA GLY A 3 6.18 -1.27 -24.17
C GLY A 3 5.23 -0.78 -23.07
N ASP A 4 3.92 -0.92 -23.24
CA ASP A 4 2.95 -0.41 -22.24
C ASP A 4 2.91 -1.29 -20.98
N LEU A 5 3.15 -2.60 -21.11
CA LEU A 5 3.19 -3.54 -19.97
C LEU A 5 4.50 -3.41 -19.17
N GLU A 6 5.64 -3.26 -19.86
CA GLU A 6 6.93 -3.07 -19.20
C GLU A 6 7.00 -1.73 -18.46
N THR A 7 6.41 -0.68 -19.02
CA THR A 7 6.35 0.64 -18.36
C THR A 7 5.51 0.59 -17.08
N HIS A 8 4.34 -0.06 -17.13
CA HIS A 8 3.47 -0.20 -15.97
C HIS A 8 4.13 -1.01 -14.84
N GLY A 9 4.84 -2.09 -15.18
CA GLY A 9 5.60 -2.87 -14.20
C GLY A 9 6.68 -2.05 -13.49
N VAL A 10 7.43 -1.24 -14.23
CA VAL A 10 8.47 -0.35 -13.65
C VAL A 10 7.85 0.71 -12.73
N GLU A 11 6.71 1.30 -13.12
CA GLU A 11 6.01 2.28 -12.29
C GLU A 11 5.49 1.67 -10.97
N VAL A 12 4.93 0.46 -11.02
CA VAL A 12 4.48 -0.27 -9.82
C VAL A 12 5.65 -0.54 -8.88
N HIS A 13 6.77 -1.05 -9.38
CA HIS A 13 7.95 -1.32 -8.54
C HIS A 13 8.51 -0.06 -7.89
N ALA A 14 8.60 1.04 -8.64
CA ALA A 14 9.07 2.31 -8.11
C ALA A 14 8.13 2.86 -7.01
N CYS A 15 6.81 2.75 -7.23
CA CYS A 15 5.82 3.16 -6.25
C CYS A 15 5.85 2.28 -5.00
N ALA A 16 5.93 0.95 -5.17
CA ALA A 16 6.04 -0.01 -4.08
C ALA A 16 7.28 0.28 -3.23
N LYS A 17 8.44 0.48 -3.87
CA LYS A 17 9.66 0.86 -3.17
C LYS A 17 9.48 2.13 -2.33
N ALA A 18 8.85 3.18 -2.88
CA ALA A 18 8.61 4.41 -2.14
C ALA A 18 7.70 4.21 -0.91
N VAL A 19 6.74 3.28 -0.98
CA VAL A 19 5.88 2.90 0.16
C VAL A 19 6.70 2.17 1.22
N LEU A 20 7.51 1.18 0.82
CA LEU A 20 8.32 0.38 1.74
C LEU A 20 9.40 1.22 2.42
N ASP A 21 10.14 2.02 1.65
CA ASP A 21 11.18 2.93 2.18
C ASP A 21 10.55 3.91 3.20
N TYR A 22 9.39 4.49 2.88
CA TYR A 22 8.72 5.38 3.82
C TYR A 22 8.28 4.66 5.10
N TRP A 23 7.65 3.50 4.96
CA TRP A 23 7.07 2.78 6.09
C TRP A 23 8.14 2.20 7.02
N PHE A 24 9.21 1.62 6.47
CA PHE A 24 10.23 0.92 7.24
C PHE A 24 11.47 1.75 7.58
N ASP A 25 11.87 2.69 6.72
CA ASP A 25 13.11 3.45 6.90
C ASP A 25 12.88 4.90 7.37
N GLU A 26 11.88 5.60 6.81
CA GLU A 26 11.60 7.00 7.18
C GLU A 26 10.80 7.10 8.49
N LEU A 27 9.80 6.25 8.68
CA LEU A 27 9.00 6.22 9.91
C LEU A 27 9.70 5.42 11.00
N LYS A 28 9.65 5.95 12.24
CA LYS A 28 10.02 5.14 13.40
C LYS A 28 8.91 4.11 13.67
N PRO A 29 9.24 2.90 14.16
CA PRO A 29 8.23 1.88 14.49
C PRO A 29 7.12 2.37 15.43
N GLN A 30 7.42 3.32 16.32
CA GLN A 30 6.42 3.91 17.21
C GLN A 30 5.40 4.79 16.47
N GLN A 31 5.82 5.43 15.37
CA GLN A 31 4.97 6.33 14.56
C GLN A 31 4.02 5.56 13.65
N GLN A 32 4.35 4.31 13.30
CA GLN A 32 3.49 3.45 12.47
C GLN A 32 2.11 3.20 13.13
N PHE A 33 2.09 3.08 14.47
CA PHE A 33 0.87 2.76 15.22
C PHE A 33 0.35 3.89 16.10
N ALA A 34 1.16 4.91 16.36
CA ALA A 34 0.72 6.08 17.11
C ALA A 34 -0.24 6.94 16.28
N LYS A 35 -1.17 7.60 16.96
CA LYS A 35 -1.91 8.70 16.33
C LYS A 35 -0.98 9.90 16.24
N ASP A 36 -0.70 10.33 15.01
CA ASP A 36 0.08 11.53 14.71
C ASP A 36 -0.53 12.21 13.48
N ASP A 37 -1.19 13.34 13.69
CA ASP A 37 -1.91 14.06 12.63
C ASP A 37 -0.95 14.57 11.53
N ALA A 38 0.34 14.78 11.84
CA ALA A 38 1.33 15.20 10.85
C ALA A 38 1.73 14.03 9.94
N VAL A 39 1.94 12.84 10.52
CA VAL A 39 2.18 11.61 9.76
C VAL A 39 0.98 11.24 8.90
N ASP A 40 -0.24 11.38 9.44
CA ASP A 40 -1.47 11.14 8.69
C ASP A 40 -1.60 12.05 7.46
N ALA A 41 -1.34 13.34 7.64
CA ALA A 41 -1.37 14.31 6.54
C ALA A 41 -0.28 14.05 5.50
N GLU A 42 0.92 13.64 5.93
CA GLU A 42 2.00 13.28 5.03
C GLU A 42 1.67 12.03 4.21
N ILE A 43 1.14 10.98 4.85
CA ILE A 43 0.70 9.75 4.18
C ILE A 43 -0.38 10.07 3.13
N ALA A 44 -1.40 10.84 3.52
CA ALA A 44 -2.46 11.25 2.60
C ALA A 44 -1.92 12.00 1.38
N ARG A 45 -0.98 12.93 1.59
CA ARG A 45 -0.38 13.74 0.52
C ARG A 45 0.52 12.91 -0.40
N ARG A 46 1.34 12.00 0.13
CA ARG A 46 2.34 11.24 -0.64
C ARG A 46 1.75 10.03 -1.33
N PHE A 47 0.82 9.34 -0.68
CA PHE A 47 0.40 7.99 -1.06
C PHE A 47 -1.11 7.81 -1.24
N GLY A 48 -1.92 8.86 -1.00
CA GLY A 48 -3.37 8.81 -1.16
C GLY A 48 -3.80 8.42 -2.57
N ASP A 49 -3.15 9.00 -3.59
CA ASP A 49 -3.46 8.68 -5.00
C ASP A 49 -3.07 7.24 -5.35
N ALA A 50 -1.89 6.78 -4.91
CA ALA A 50 -1.43 5.41 -5.11
C ALA A 50 -2.40 4.41 -4.46
N ARG A 51 -2.80 4.65 -3.21
CA ARG A 51 -3.80 3.85 -2.50
C ARG A 51 -5.12 3.76 -3.27
N ASN A 52 -5.61 4.89 -3.77
CA ASN A 52 -6.86 4.93 -4.53
C ASN A 52 -6.77 4.18 -5.86
N MET A 53 -5.63 4.29 -6.56
CA MET A 53 -5.38 3.51 -7.79
C MET A 53 -5.32 2.01 -7.51
N VAL A 54 -4.60 1.58 -6.47
CA VAL A 54 -4.50 0.17 -6.07
C VAL A 54 -5.87 -0.39 -5.71
N LEU A 55 -6.65 0.35 -4.90
CA LEU A 55 -7.99 -0.06 -4.50
C LEU A 55 -8.93 -0.18 -5.71
N ALA A 56 -8.95 0.84 -6.59
CA ALA A 56 -9.82 0.85 -7.77
C ALA A 56 -9.44 -0.21 -8.81
N GLY A 57 -8.14 -0.50 -8.95
CA GLY A 57 -7.60 -1.50 -9.86
C GLY A 57 -7.58 -2.93 -9.32
N GLY A 58 -8.06 -3.18 -8.09
CA GLY A 58 -8.03 -4.51 -7.47
C GLY A 58 -6.61 -5.06 -7.25
N ALA A 59 -5.63 -4.16 -7.11
CA ALA A 59 -4.20 -4.45 -7.02
C ALA A 59 -3.64 -5.20 -8.25
N ALA A 60 -4.20 -4.98 -9.45
CA ALA A 60 -3.62 -5.50 -10.69
C ALA A 60 -2.17 -4.99 -10.87
N GLY A 61 -1.23 -5.89 -11.18
CA GLY A 61 0.20 -5.59 -11.28
C GLY A 61 0.96 -5.57 -9.96
N TRP A 62 0.30 -5.53 -8.80
CA TRP A 62 0.95 -5.51 -7.47
C TRP A 62 1.06 -6.91 -6.83
N ARG A 63 0.61 -7.97 -7.51
CA ARG A 63 0.57 -9.35 -6.98
C ARG A 63 1.73 -10.22 -7.45
N GLU A 64 2.61 -9.66 -8.27
CA GLU A 64 3.60 -10.40 -9.06
C GLU A 64 4.86 -10.73 -8.25
N ASP A 65 5.18 -9.91 -7.25
CA ASP A 65 6.31 -10.06 -6.36
C ASP A 65 5.96 -9.73 -4.90
N ALA A 66 6.81 -10.19 -3.98
CA ALA A 66 6.60 -10.04 -2.54
C ALA A 66 6.57 -8.57 -2.11
N ASP A 67 7.46 -7.74 -2.66
CA ASP A 67 7.62 -6.33 -2.26
C ASP A 67 6.44 -5.49 -2.73
N THR A 68 6.01 -5.64 -3.99
CA THR A 68 4.81 -4.93 -4.48
C THR A 68 3.58 -5.40 -3.74
N LEU A 69 3.46 -6.70 -3.43
CA LEU A 69 2.28 -7.19 -2.72
C LEU A 69 2.23 -6.63 -1.30
N LEU A 70 3.36 -6.66 -0.59
CA LEU A 70 3.47 -6.07 0.75
C LEU A 70 3.17 -4.57 0.73
N ALA A 71 3.70 -3.83 -0.25
CA ALA A 71 3.41 -2.41 -0.40
C ALA A 71 1.92 -2.15 -0.65
N ALA A 72 1.24 -2.98 -1.46
CA ALA A 72 -0.20 -2.89 -1.65
C ALA A 72 -0.98 -3.15 -0.34
N VAL A 73 -0.56 -4.12 0.47
CA VAL A 73 -1.15 -4.37 1.80
C VAL A 73 -0.98 -3.15 2.70
N ILE A 74 0.21 -2.53 2.74
CA ILE A 74 0.48 -1.32 3.54
C ILE A 74 -0.39 -0.15 3.07
N LEU A 75 -0.50 0.08 1.76
CA LEU A 75 -1.38 1.12 1.21
C LEU A 75 -2.84 0.88 1.64
N LEU A 76 -3.35 -0.33 1.47
CA LEU A 76 -4.77 -0.64 1.67
C LEU A 76 -5.16 -0.76 3.13
N ASP A 77 -4.30 -1.28 3.99
CA ASP A 77 -4.62 -1.51 5.40
C ASP A 77 -4.10 -0.37 6.30
N GLN A 78 -2.79 -0.16 6.32
CA GLN A 78 -2.14 0.79 7.23
C GLN A 78 -2.45 2.23 6.82
N PHE A 79 -2.18 2.60 5.56
CA PHE A 79 -2.39 3.98 5.13
C PHE A 79 -3.87 4.36 5.08
N SER A 80 -4.79 3.42 4.83
CA SER A 80 -6.22 3.70 4.99
C SER A 80 -6.58 4.16 6.41
N ARG A 81 -5.98 3.54 7.44
CA ARG A 81 -6.21 3.89 8.85
C ARG A 81 -5.61 5.24 9.23
N ASN A 82 -4.50 5.64 8.60
CA ASN A 82 -3.94 6.98 8.73
C ASN A 82 -4.79 8.04 7.99
N ILE A 83 -5.14 7.80 6.72
CA ILE A 83 -5.82 8.76 5.84
C ILE A 83 -7.27 9.01 6.29
N HIS A 84 -7.98 7.96 6.69
CA HIS A 84 -9.40 8.01 7.03
C HIS A 84 -9.63 7.81 8.55
N ARG A 85 -8.70 8.29 9.38
CA ARG A 85 -8.70 8.03 10.81
C ARG A 85 -10.04 8.38 11.47
N GLY A 86 -10.59 7.43 12.21
CA GLY A 86 -11.82 7.62 12.96
C GLY A 86 -13.09 7.59 12.11
N THR A 87 -12.99 7.19 10.84
CA THR A 87 -14.15 7.04 9.95
C THR A 87 -14.28 5.59 9.44
N PRO A 88 -15.48 5.15 9.02
CA PRO A 88 -15.68 3.81 8.46
C PRO A 88 -14.83 3.54 7.21
N GLU A 89 -14.48 4.58 6.45
CA GLU A 89 -13.69 4.49 5.22
C GLU A 89 -12.28 3.94 5.46
N ALA A 90 -11.75 4.03 6.70
CA ALA A 90 -10.49 3.39 7.09
C ALA A 90 -10.48 1.88 6.87
N PHE A 91 -11.66 1.24 6.88
CA PHE A 91 -11.83 -0.21 6.75
C PHE A 91 -12.39 -0.62 5.38
N ALA A 92 -12.66 0.34 4.48
CA ALA A 92 -13.29 0.05 3.19
C ALA A 92 -12.43 -0.84 2.27
N ALA A 93 -11.11 -0.83 2.48
CA ALA A 93 -10.16 -1.63 1.70
C ALA A 93 -9.80 -2.97 2.35
N ASP A 94 -10.25 -3.23 3.58
CA ASP A 94 -9.86 -4.42 4.36
C ASP A 94 -10.13 -5.75 3.62
N PRO A 95 -11.25 -5.94 2.88
CA PRO A 95 -11.46 -7.18 2.13
C PRO A 95 -10.39 -7.45 1.07
N LEU A 96 -9.91 -6.41 0.39
CA LEU A 96 -8.85 -6.55 -0.61
C LEU A 96 -7.49 -6.77 0.06
N ALA A 97 -7.19 -6.02 1.12
CA ALA A 97 -5.96 -6.21 1.89
C ALA A 97 -5.85 -7.64 2.43
N LEU A 98 -6.93 -8.18 3.00
CA LEU A 98 -6.98 -9.57 3.47
C LEU A 98 -6.72 -10.58 2.35
N ALA A 99 -7.35 -10.40 1.19
CA ALA A 99 -7.15 -11.28 0.04
C ALA A 99 -5.68 -11.29 -0.42
N LEU A 100 -5.02 -10.14 -0.44
CA LEU A 100 -3.60 -10.02 -0.77
C LEU A 100 -2.72 -10.69 0.28
N THR A 101 -2.94 -10.45 1.57
CA THR A 101 -2.19 -11.09 2.65
C THR A 101 -2.29 -12.62 2.57
N LEU A 102 -3.48 -13.16 2.34
CA LEU A 102 -3.67 -14.62 2.18
C LEU A 102 -2.95 -15.15 0.94
N GLU A 103 -2.92 -14.39 -0.15
CA GLU A 103 -2.15 -14.73 -1.34
C GLU A 103 -0.63 -14.75 -1.05
N ALA A 104 -0.11 -13.77 -0.30
CA ALA A 104 1.29 -13.71 0.12
C ALA A 104 1.69 -14.95 0.93
N ILE A 105 0.89 -15.29 1.95
CA ILE A 105 1.10 -16.49 2.78
C ILE A 105 1.06 -17.75 1.92
N GLY A 106 0.10 -17.84 0.99
CA GLY A 106 0.00 -18.98 0.07
C GLY A 106 1.22 -19.15 -0.84
N LYS A 107 1.96 -18.06 -1.11
CA LYS A 107 3.20 -18.05 -1.88
C LYS A 107 4.48 -18.14 -1.03
N GLY A 108 4.37 -18.07 0.31
CA GLY A 108 5.50 -18.05 1.24
C GLY A 108 6.28 -16.73 1.21
N TRP A 109 5.57 -15.61 1.06
CA TRP A 109 6.12 -14.24 1.03
C TRP A 109 5.89 -13.46 2.33
N ASP A 110 5.51 -14.14 3.40
CA ASP A 110 5.23 -13.58 4.73
C ASP A 110 6.47 -13.34 5.61
#